data_AF-A0A933NZ69-F1
#
_entry.id   AF-A0A933NZ69-F1
#
_cell.length_a   1.000
_cell.length_b   1.000
_cell.length_c   1.000
_cell.angle_alpha   90.00
_cell.angle_beta   90.00
_cell.angle_gamma   90.00
#
_symmetry.space_group_name_H-M   'P 1'
#
loop_
_entity.id
_entity.type
_entity.pdbx_description
1 polymer ?
#
loop_
_entity_poly.entity_id
_entity_poly.type
_entity_poly.pdbx_seq_one_letter_code
_entity_poly.pdbx_strand_id
1 'polypeptide(L)'
;MLSRTKIEVGLGLLLLSILIYQNLEKHSTFSVRQDPVEKSFNLKTQIEEDLQKALYINKTSPDYATWKQSEYSTEDVFKNILAMKSKEGWKVLCHSILKLKPEDLVFFTQEIARPEYQKYLPESCLWESKTHTQDSQDFEQISQSNVKKQIHLYFSPFEKRFLINTTKNKQKKTFFNHVQITVNPYQDPLFIKGNLKQNEFALTFAIRSPLNAHKERILHQMLKTFSKNQIFTTFFTTEKEILENPSLFFEILSYGHSIGILNYTKNNAPSISVRDTEKQTLKTKKMVLEMLKTKHTLWRRSARETFYYQIPPIISFDTNDAPDKLHTMLRKNGLIWLSWNIDANDWKLRNPKTLFKHLLSEMENNGKGVIRFQDINEQTAIILPKLLNEFKKKEYKNVSFLTHPSVISKNTPPTTTKHLITRIP
;
A
#
# COMPACT_ATOMS: atom_id res chain seq x y z
N MET A 1 -52.05 -32.59 18.98
CA MET A 1 -50.72 -32.35 19.61
C MET A 1 -49.78 -31.51 18.72
N LEU A 2 -50.31 -30.54 17.96
CA LEU A 2 -49.55 -29.77 16.94
C LEU A 2 -49.66 -28.23 17.08
N SER A 3 -50.26 -27.72 18.17
CA SER A 3 -50.42 -26.26 18.39
C SER A 3 -49.53 -25.68 19.50
N ARG A 4 -48.88 -26.50 20.33
CA ARG A 4 -48.00 -26.00 21.42
C ARG A 4 -46.56 -25.76 20.97
N THR A 5 -46.04 -26.50 20.00
CA THR A 5 -44.64 -26.40 19.55
C THR A 5 -44.34 -25.17 18.69
N LYS A 6 -45.33 -24.55 18.01
CA LYS A 6 -45.11 -23.31 17.24
C LYS A 6 -45.04 -22.05 18.12
N ILE A 7 -45.66 -22.07 19.29
CA ILE A 7 -45.69 -20.92 20.20
C ILE A 7 -44.36 -20.83 20.97
N GLU A 8 -43.76 -21.96 21.36
CA GLU A 8 -42.46 -21.99 22.04
C GLU A 8 -41.29 -21.57 21.14
N VAL A 9 -41.31 -21.93 19.85
CA VAL A 9 -40.28 -21.49 18.89
C VAL A 9 -40.40 -20.00 18.56
N GLY A 10 -41.63 -19.46 18.52
CA GLY A 10 -41.88 -18.03 18.32
C GLY A 10 -41.42 -17.15 19.49
N LEU A 11 -41.67 -17.59 20.74
CA LEU A 11 -41.17 -16.90 21.93
C LEU A 11 -39.65 -17.00 22.09
N GLY A 12 -39.05 -18.14 21.72
CA GLY A 12 -37.59 -18.33 21.76
C GLY A 12 -36.84 -17.38 20.82
N LEU A 13 -37.35 -17.16 19.60
CA LEU A 13 -36.77 -16.23 18.64
C LEU A 13 -36.94 -14.75 19.05
N LEU A 14 -38.06 -14.40 19.69
CA LEU A 14 -38.30 -13.06 20.21
C LEU A 14 -37.40 -12.74 21.40
N LEU A 15 -37.20 -13.69 22.33
CA LEU A 15 -36.25 -13.55 23.43
C LEU A 15 -34.80 -13.47 22.96
N LEU A 16 -34.42 -14.23 21.92
CA LEU A 16 -33.08 -14.13 21.31
C LEU A 16 -32.86 -12.78 20.65
N SER A 17 -33.88 -12.23 19.97
CA SER A 17 -33.79 -10.90 19.35
C SER A 17 -33.71 -9.76 20.38
N ILE A 18 -34.41 -9.88 21.52
CA ILE A 18 -34.33 -8.92 22.63
C ILE A 18 -32.97 -9.03 23.33
N LEU A 19 -32.44 -10.24 23.53
CA LEU A 19 -31.09 -10.44 24.09
C LEU A 19 -29.99 -9.92 23.14
N ILE A 20 -30.12 -10.09 21.82
CA ILE A 20 -29.18 -9.52 20.85
C ILE A 20 -29.28 -7.99 20.82
N TYR A 21 -30.48 -7.42 20.93
CA TYR A 21 -30.68 -5.97 20.99
C TYR A 21 -30.11 -5.36 22.29
N GLN A 22 -30.35 -6.00 23.44
CA GLN A 22 -29.81 -5.57 24.73
C GLN A 22 -28.28 -5.75 24.86
N ASN A 23 -27.69 -6.69 24.11
CA ASN A 23 -26.24 -6.89 24.10
C ASN A 23 -25.52 -5.93 23.12
N LEU A 24 -26.21 -5.43 22.09
CA LEU A 24 -25.71 -4.36 21.20
C LEU A 24 -25.73 -2.98 21.87
N GLU A 25 -26.68 -2.72 22.78
CA GLU A 25 -26.66 -1.50 23.62
C GLU A 25 -25.56 -1.54 24.69
N LYS A 26 -25.18 -2.73 25.21
CA LYS A 26 -24.12 -2.85 26.22
C LYS A 26 -22.69 -2.67 25.72
N HIS A 27 -22.45 -2.66 24.40
CA HIS A 27 -21.14 -2.36 23.80
C HIS A 27 -21.08 -0.99 23.09
N SER A 28 -22.10 -0.15 23.27
CA SER A 28 -22.15 1.23 22.77
C SER A 28 -22.39 2.25 23.87
N THR A 29 -21.95 1.96 25.11
CA THR A 29 -21.98 2.95 26.19
C THR A 29 -20.80 3.90 26.07
N PHE A 30 -21.00 4.95 25.28
CA PHE A 30 -20.33 6.23 25.49
C PHE A 30 -20.63 6.65 26.94
N SER A 31 -19.60 6.71 27.80
CA SER A 31 -19.74 7.33 29.11
C SER A 31 -19.90 8.84 28.92
N VAL A 32 -21.14 9.30 28.77
CA VAL A 32 -21.48 10.71 28.96
C VAL A 32 -21.53 10.93 30.47
N ARG A 33 -20.41 11.39 31.03
CA ARG A 33 -20.39 11.98 32.37
C ARG A 33 -21.23 13.25 32.31
N GLN A 34 -22.42 13.22 32.91
CA GLN A 34 -23.25 14.42 33.11
C GLN A 34 -22.63 15.24 34.25
N ASP A 35 -21.61 16.04 33.91
CA ASP A 35 -21.24 17.21 34.70
C ASP A 35 -21.96 18.42 34.07
N PRO A 36 -22.74 19.22 34.82
CA PRO A 36 -23.40 20.40 34.30
C PRO A 36 -22.40 21.56 34.24
N VAL A 37 -21.51 21.50 33.25
CA VAL A 37 -20.88 22.68 32.66
C VAL A 37 -21.06 22.53 31.16
N GLU A 38 -22.05 23.23 30.63
CA GLU A 38 -22.33 23.33 29.20
C GLU A 38 -21.15 24.04 28.51
N LYS A 39 -20.05 23.31 28.27
CA LYS A 39 -19.04 23.71 27.30
C LYS A 39 -19.74 23.67 25.95
N SER A 40 -20.11 24.83 25.42
CA SER A 40 -20.47 24.97 24.01
C SER A 40 -19.38 24.29 23.18
N PHE A 41 -19.68 23.15 22.58
CA PHE A 41 -18.71 22.34 21.87
C PHE A 41 -18.33 23.11 20.60
N ASN A 42 -17.17 23.75 20.59
CA ASN A 42 -16.73 24.50 19.43
C ASN A 42 -16.23 23.50 18.38
N LEU A 43 -17.06 23.26 17.36
CA LEU A 43 -16.77 22.40 16.21
C LEU A 43 -15.38 22.66 15.62
N LYS A 44 -14.97 23.93 15.55
CA LYS A 44 -13.65 24.31 15.04
C LYS A 44 -12.53 23.77 15.93
N THR A 45 -12.64 23.98 17.23
CA THR A 45 -11.65 23.51 18.21
C THR A 45 -11.52 21.99 18.16
N GLN A 46 -12.64 21.25 18.12
CA GLN A 46 -12.59 19.78 18.03
C GLN A 46 -11.85 19.29 16.77
N ILE A 47 -12.16 19.85 15.60
CA ILE A 47 -11.52 19.43 14.34
C ILE A 47 -10.03 19.79 14.33
N GLU A 48 -9.66 20.97 14.86
CA GLU A 48 -8.26 21.36 15.02
C GLU A 48 -7.51 20.41 15.98
N GLU A 49 -8.13 20.01 17.09
CA GLU A 49 -7.59 19.04 18.05
C GLU A 49 -7.44 17.64 17.43
N ASP A 50 -8.43 17.16 16.67
CA ASP A 50 -8.37 15.86 15.99
C ASP A 50 -7.24 15.80 14.95
N LEU A 51 -7.04 16.89 14.20
CA LEU A 51 -5.91 17.01 13.26
C LEU A 51 -4.56 16.97 13.98
N GLN A 52 -4.41 17.73 15.07
CA GLN A 52 -3.17 17.71 15.86
C GLN A 52 -2.92 16.34 16.50
N LYS A 53 -3.97 15.68 16.97
CA LYS A 53 -3.88 14.34 17.55
C LYS A 53 -3.49 13.30 16.50
N ALA A 54 -4.04 13.37 15.28
CA ALA A 54 -3.63 12.51 14.17
C ALA A 54 -2.14 12.70 13.80
N LEU A 55 -1.67 13.94 13.76
CA LEU A 55 -0.25 14.26 13.53
C LEU A 55 0.64 13.72 14.65
N TYR A 56 0.24 13.93 15.91
CA TYR A 56 0.98 13.47 17.08
C TYR A 56 1.06 11.94 17.14
N ILE A 57 -0.05 11.24 16.91
CA ILE A 57 -0.09 9.78 16.95
C ILE A 57 0.76 9.21 15.81
N ASN A 58 0.64 9.71 14.57
CA ASN A 58 1.52 9.26 13.49
C ASN A 58 3.02 9.45 13.82
N LYS A 59 3.37 10.55 14.48
CA LYS A 59 4.75 10.83 14.91
C LYS A 59 5.22 9.92 16.04
N THR A 60 4.35 9.52 16.96
CA THR A 60 4.73 8.76 18.16
C THR A 60 4.49 7.26 18.06
N SER A 61 3.68 6.80 17.09
CA SER A 61 3.44 5.37 16.87
C SER A 61 4.74 4.62 16.58
N PRO A 62 4.95 3.45 17.22
CA PRO A 62 6.16 2.65 17.06
C PRO A 62 6.23 1.97 15.68
N ASP A 63 5.08 1.62 15.11
CA ASP A 63 4.97 0.92 13.83
C ASP A 63 3.67 1.31 13.08
N TYR A 64 3.60 0.92 11.80
CA TYR A 64 2.48 1.22 10.92
C TYR A 64 1.15 0.60 11.39
N ALA A 65 1.18 -0.63 11.92
CA ALA A 65 -0.03 -1.32 12.34
C ALA A 65 -0.65 -0.62 13.55
N THR A 66 0.17 -0.25 14.54
CA THR A 66 -0.24 0.53 15.71
C THR A 66 -0.82 1.89 15.29
N TRP A 67 -0.21 2.58 14.33
CA TRP A 67 -0.74 3.84 13.80
C TRP A 67 -2.10 3.66 13.11
N LYS A 68 -2.24 2.69 12.21
CA LYS A 68 -3.50 2.45 11.49
C LYS A 68 -4.64 2.01 12.41
N GLN A 69 -4.34 1.46 13.58
CA GLN A 69 -5.33 1.03 14.58
C GLN A 69 -5.68 2.13 15.59
N SER A 70 -5.10 3.32 15.48
CA SER A 70 -5.19 4.34 16.53
C SER A 70 -6.50 5.12 16.57
N GLU A 71 -7.43 4.90 15.64
CA GLU A 71 -8.64 5.72 15.42
C GLU A 71 -8.38 7.20 15.08
N TYR A 72 -7.11 7.53 14.79
CA TYR A 72 -6.64 8.87 14.42
C TYR A 72 -5.71 8.79 13.21
N SER A 73 -5.91 7.78 12.34
CA SER A 73 -5.33 7.85 11.01
C SER A 73 -5.99 8.97 10.20
N THR A 74 -5.37 9.37 9.09
CA THR A 74 -5.93 10.41 8.20
C THR A 74 -7.32 10.02 7.71
N GLU A 75 -7.51 8.74 7.40
CA GLU A 75 -8.79 8.13 7.03
C GLU A 75 -9.84 8.27 8.15
N ASP A 76 -9.46 8.07 9.41
CA ASP A 76 -10.40 8.17 10.54
C ASP A 76 -10.87 9.61 10.75
N VAL A 77 -9.95 10.59 10.63
CA VAL A 77 -10.30 12.01 10.70
C VAL A 77 -11.36 12.35 9.64
N PHE A 78 -11.17 11.94 8.39
CA PHE A 78 -12.13 12.22 7.32
C PHE A 78 -13.45 11.45 7.47
N LYS A 79 -13.41 10.19 7.92
CA LYS A 79 -14.62 9.41 8.25
C LYS A 79 -15.44 10.07 9.35
N ASN A 80 -14.79 10.62 10.37
CA ASN A 80 -15.46 11.33 11.45
C ASN A 80 -16.18 12.58 10.90
N ILE A 81 -15.50 13.40 10.08
CA ILE A 81 -16.15 14.55 9.42
C ILE A 81 -17.33 14.13 8.54
N LEU A 82 -17.20 13.03 7.79
CA LEU A 82 -18.29 12.49 6.98
C LEU A 82 -19.49 12.06 7.85
N ALA A 83 -19.23 11.38 8.96
CA ALA A 83 -20.26 10.90 9.89
C ALA A 83 -21.05 12.05 10.56
N MET A 84 -20.42 13.21 10.75
CA MET A 84 -21.08 14.40 11.29
C MET A 84 -22.16 14.99 10.38
N LYS A 85 -22.14 14.64 9.08
CA LYS A 85 -23.09 15.17 8.06
C LYS A 85 -23.17 16.71 8.05
N SER A 86 -22.06 17.39 8.39
CA SER A 86 -22.00 18.84 8.54
C SER A 86 -21.20 19.50 7.40
N LYS A 87 -21.85 20.35 6.61
CA LYS A 87 -21.16 21.18 5.60
C LYS A 87 -20.13 22.11 6.23
N GLU A 88 -20.42 22.63 7.43
CA GLU A 88 -19.50 23.50 8.16
C GLU A 88 -18.27 22.71 8.64
N GLY A 89 -18.44 21.45 9.05
CA GLY A 89 -17.32 20.57 9.40
C GLY A 89 -16.31 20.42 8.27
N TRP A 90 -16.76 20.25 7.02
CA TRP A 90 -15.87 20.17 5.86
C TRP A 90 -15.13 21.49 5.57
N LYS A 91 -15.79 22.64 5.76
CA LYS A 91 -15.13 23.96 5.61
C LYS A 91 -14.07 24.17 6.68
N VAL A 92 -14.40 23.86 7.92
CA VAL A 92 -13.47 23.93 9.06
C VAL A 92 -12.29 23.01 8.81
N LEU A 93 -12.52 21.73 8.48
CA LEU A 93 -11.46 20.78 8.15
C LEU A 93 -10.53 21.34 7.08
N CYS A 94 -11.10 21.81 5.97
CA CYS A 94 -10.35 22.38 4.87
C CYS A 94 -9.48 23.58 5.32
N HIS A 95 -10.08 24.53 6.03
CA HIS A 95 -9.40 25.71 6.53
C HIS A 95 -8.29 25.37 7.54
N SER A 96 -8.53 24.39 8.42
CA SER A 96 -7.57 23.93 9.42
C SER A 96 -6.40 23.18 8.80
N ILE A 97 -6.65 22.31 7.80
CA ILE A 97 -5.59 21.64 7.05
C ILE A 97 -4.72 22.69 6.35
N LEU A 98 -5.30 23.67 5.65
CA LEU A 98 -4.54 24.69 4.90
C LEU A 98 -3.62 25.57 5.78
N LYS A 99 -3.80 25.57 7.11
CA LYS A 99 -2.90 26.25 8.06
C LYS A 99 -1.73 25.40 8.53
N LEU A 100 -1.75 24.10 8.25
CA LEU A 100 -0.69 23.20 8.66
C LEU A 100 0.62 23.54 7.93
N LYS A 101 1.72 23.08 8.53
CA LYS A 101 3.02 23.17 7.89
C LYS A 101 3.02 22.35 6.59
N PRO A 102 3.88 22.72 5.63
CA PRO A 102 4.01 22.02 4.34
C PRO A 102 4.08 20.49 4.44
N GLU A 103 4.93 20.01 5.35
CA GLU A 103 5.18 18.59 5.59
C GLU A 103 3.97 17.86 6.19
N ASP A 104 3.14 18.58 6.95
CA ASP A 104 1.92 18.06 7.56
C ASP A 104 0.75 18.10 6.57
N LEU A 105 0.74 19.02 5.59
CA LEU A 105 -0.23 19.02 4.50
C LEU A 105 -0.17 17.73 3.68
N VAL A 106 1.05 17.28 3.34
CA VAL A 106 1.30 16.04 2.59
C VAL A 106 0.70 14.82 3.28
N PHE A 107 0.51 14.86 4.61
CA PHE A 107 -0.11 13.78 5.35
C PHE A 107 -1.57 13.54 4.94
N PHE A 108 -2.31 14.61 4.61
CA PHE A 108 -3.75 14.55 4.34
C PHE A 108 -4.09 14.56 2.84
N THR A 109 -3.11 14.65 1.95
CA THR A 109 -3.31 14.74 0.49
C THR A 109 -4.12 13.57 -0.06
N GLN A 110 -3.77 12.36 0.35
CA GLN A 110 -4.44 11.15 -0.12
C GLN A 110 -5.93 11.14 0.21
N GLU A 111 -6.31 11.65 1.40
CA GLU A 111 -7.71 11.73 1.80
C GLU A 111 -8.43 12.87 1.04
N ILE A 112 -7.79 14.04 0.89
CA ILE A 112 -8.31 15.14 0.06
C ILE A 112 -8.57 14.69 -1.39
N ALA A 113 -7.72 13.82 -1.92
CA ALA A 113 -7.82 13.29 -3.27
C ALA A 113 -8.93 12.24 -3.46
N ARG A 114 -9.57 11.75 -2.39
CA ARG A 114 -10.58 10.70 -2.53
C ARG A 114 -11.89 11.25 -3.10
N PRO A 115 -12.45 10.66 -4.17
CA PRO A 115 -13.72 11.09 -4.74
C PRO A 115 -14.89 11.11 -3.73
N GLU A 116 -14.86 10.21 -2.74
CA GLU A 116 -15.85 10.16 -1.66
C GLU A 116 -15.91 11.45 -0.83
N TYR A 117 -14.79 12.14 -0.66
CA TYR A 117 -14.68 13.37 0.14
C TYR A 117 -14.64 14.64 -0.70
N GLN A 118 -14.13 14.58 -1.93
CA GLN A 118 -14.02 15.73 -2.82
C GLN A 118 -15.34 16.48 -3.02
N LYS A 119 -16.47 15.75 -3.09
CA LYS A 119 -17.82 16.35 -3.23
C LYS A 119 -18.28 17.21 -2.05
N TYR A 120 -17.62 17.10 -0.89
CA TYR A 120 -17.94 17.88 0.30
C TYR A 120 -16.92 18.98 0.60
N LEU A 121 -15.69 18.84 0.10
CA LEU A 121 -14.60 19.78 0.33
C LEU A 121 -14.82 21.08 -0.46
N PRO A 122 -14.55 22.26 0.14
CA PRO A 122 -14.50 23.51 -0.60
C PRO A 122 -13.44 23.49 -1.70
N GLU A 123 -13.67 24.22 -2.79
CA GLU A 123 -12.72 24.32 -3.91
C GLU A 123 -11.30 24.72 -3.49
N SER A 124 -11.16 25.51 -2.42
CA SER A 124 -9.86 25.92 -1.89
C SER A 124 -9.00 24.75 -1.42
N CYS A 125 -9.59 23.59 -1.09
CA CYS A 125 -8.88 22.37 -0.72
C CYS A 125 -8.72 21.37 -1.86
N LEU A 126 -9.39 21.58 -3.00
CA LEU A 126 -9.34 20.68 -4.14
C LEU A 126 -8.17 20.98 -5.10
N TRP A 127 -7.04 21.43 -4.55
CA TRP A 127 -5.86 21.86 -5.31
C TRP A 127 -5.24 20.72 -6.14
N GLU A 128 -5.44 19.47 -5.74
CA GLU A 128 -5.03 18.31 -6.54
C GLU A 128 -5.97 18.06 -7.73
N SER A 129 -7.29 18.14 -7.54
CA SER A 129 -8.29 17.88 -8.60
C SER A 129 -8.14 18.77 -9.84
N LYS A 130 -7.70 20.03 -9.65
CA LYS A 130 -7.51 21.01 -10.73
C LYS A 130 -6.29 20.69 -11.62
N THR A 131 -5.47 19.71 -11.24
CA THR A 131 -4.33 19.23 -12.05
C THR A 131 -4.66 18.01 -12.91
N HIS A 132 -5.88 17.45 -12.80
CA HIS A 132 -6.23 16.17 -13.43
C HIS A 132 -6.94 16.28 -14.79
N THR A 133 -7.40 17.47 -15.22
CA THR A 133 -8.21 17.63 -16.44
C THR A 133 -7.42 18.03 -17.70
N GLN A 134 -6.12 18.25 -17.61
CA GLN A 134 -5.27 18.49 -18.79
C GLN A 134 -3.94 17.76 -18.62
N ASP A 135 -3.58 17.00 -19.65
CA ASP A 135 -2.24 16.45 -19.94
C ASP A 135 -1.88 15.09 -19.34
N SER A 136 -2.43 14.05 -19.98
CA SER A 136 -1.82 12.72 -20.03
C SER A 136 -0.69 12.60 -21.08
N GLN A 137 -0.28 13.68 -21.76
CA GLN A 137 0.78 13.62 -22.78
C GLN A 137 1.96 14.60 -22.65
N ASP A 138 1.89 15.70 -21.91
CA ASP A 138 2.98 16.72 -21.92
C ASP A 138 3.52 17.12 -20.55
N PHE A 139 3.94 16.14 -19.75
CA PHE A 139 4.48 16.38 -18.40
C PHE A 139 5.89 17.02 -18.37
N GLU A 140 6.51 17.29 -19.53
CA GLU A 140 7.79 18.00 -19.60
C GLU A 140 7.63 19.51 -19.81
N GLN A 141 6.41 20.03 -20.12
CA GLN A 141 6.21 21.46 -20.35
C GLN A 141 5.04 22.14 -19.63
N ILE A 142 4.06 21.44 -19.05
CA ILE A 142 2.83 22.11 -18.54
C ILE A 142 2.78 22.12 -17.00
N SER A 143 3.75 22.80 -16.36
CA SER A 143 3.78 22.92 -14.89
C SER A 143 4.41 24.23 -14.40
N GLN A 144 4.02 25.40 -14.94
CA GLN A 144 4.78 26.62 -14.63
C GLN A 144 4.10 27.79 -13.90
N SER A 145 2.78 27.96 -13.84
CA SER A 145 2.28 29.24 -13.28
C SER A 145 1.75 29.19 -11.84
N ASN A 146 0.91 28.23 -11.43
CA ASN A 146 0.26 28.31 -10.10
C ASN A 146 0.53 27.13 -9.14
N VAL A 147 0.68 25.91 -9.65
CA VAL A 147 1.00 24.73 -8.81
C VAL A 147 2.47 24.71 -8.39
N LYS A 148 3.39 25.18 -9.26
CA LYS A 148 4.77 25.48 -8.85
C LYS A 148 4.79 26.50 -7.71
N LYS A 149 3.94 27.53 -7.68
CA LYS A 149 4.07 28.52 -6.59
C LYS A 149 3.85 27.92 -5.20
N GLN A 150 2.96 26.93 -5.02
CA GLN A 150 2.78 26.31 -3.70
C GLN A 150 3.71 25.10 -3.50
N ILE A 151 3.77 24.14 -4.43
CA ILE A 151 4.60 22.95 -4.30
C ILE A 151 6.12 23.28 -4.38
N HIS A 152 6.53 24.26 -5.19
CA HIS A 152 7.92 24.71 -5.32
C HIS A 152 8.36 25.68 -4.21
N LEU A 153 7.43 26.17 -3.36
CA LEU A 153 7.73 26.84 -2.09
C LEU A 153 7.99 25.81 -0.96
N TYR A 154 7.36 24.64 -1.03
CA TYR A 154 7.50 23.57 -0.04
C TYR A 154 8.76 22.73 -0.21
N PHE A 155 9.29 22.67 -1.43
CA PHE A 155 10.60 22.08 -1.70
C PHE A 155 11.71 23.12 -1.48
N SER A 156 12.51 22.91 -0.44
CA SER A 156 13.72 23.67 -0.14
C SER A 156 14.63 23.78 -1.39
N PRO A 157 15.51 24.80 -1.47
CA PRO A 157 16.52 24.88 -2.54
C PRO A 157 17.34 23.59 -2.74
N PHE A 158 17.44 22.76 -1.69
CA PHE A 158 18.06 21.44 -1.73
C PHE A 158 17.26 20.41 -2.53
N GLU A 159 15.92 20.37 -2.42
CA GLU A 159 15.06 19.44 -3.18
C GLU A 159 14.99 19.82 -4.67
N LYS A 160 15.10 21.11 -4.99
CA LYS A 160 15.31 21.56 -6.37
C LYS A 160 16.64 21.04 -6.92
N ARG A 161 17.74 21.11 -6.16
CA ARG A 161 19.01 20.48 -6.54
C ARG A 161 18.92 18.94 -6.60
N PHE A 162 18.11 18.31 -5.75
CA PHE A 162 17.88 16.86 -5.73
C PHE A 162 17.25 16.37 -7.04
N LEU A 163 16.26 17.10 -7.58
CA LEU A 163 15.60 16.82 -8.86
C LEU A 163 16.41 17.30 -10.09
N ILE A 164 17.23 18.34 -9.95
CA ILE A 164 18.03 18.92 -11.05
C ILE A 164 19.37 18.17 -11.25
N ASN A 165 19.99 17.65 -10.18
CA ASN A 165 21.25 16.90 -10.31
C ASN A 165 21.06 15.48 -10.87
N THR A 166 19.84 14.93 -10.85
CA THR A 166 19.52 13.66 -11.51
C THR A 166 19.36 13.82 -13.03
N THR A 167 18.98 15.00 -13.51
CA THR A 167 18.79 15.30 -14.93
C THR A 167 20.07 15.77 -15.64
N LYS A 168 21.07 16.29 -14.90
CA LYS A 168 22.33 16.81 -15.49
C LYS A 168 23.48 15.83 -15.60
N ASN A 169 23.35 14.63 -15.05
CA ASN A 169 24.41 13.63 -15.18
C ASN A 169 24.22 12.86 -16.48
N LYS A 170 25.03 13.16 -17.50
CA LYS A 170 25.34 12.21 -18.59
C LYS A 170 26.03 10.99 -17.98
N GLN A 171 25.27 10.17 -17.24
CA GLN A 171 25.76 8.90 -16.72
C GLN A 171 26.07 8.03 -17.94
N LYS A 172 27.33 7.61 -18.08
CA LYS A 172 27.66 6.40 -18.83
C LYS A 172 26.61 5.35 -18.43
N LYS A 173 25.96 4.70 -19.39
CA LYS A 173 25.02 3.60 -19.16
C LYS A 173 25.75 2.47 -18.42
N THR A 174 25.87 2.59 -17.11
CA THR A 174 26.29 1.50 -16.23
C THR A 174 25.02 0.73 -15.91
N PHE A 175 25.03 -0.57 -16.24
CA PHE A 175 23.93 -1.47 -15.96
C PHE A 175 23.66 -1.49 -14.46
N PHE A 176 22.39 -1.37 -14.07
CA PHE A 176 22.00 -1.52 -12.67
C PHE A 176 22.18 -2.99 -12.28
N ASN A 177 22.80 -3.26 -11.12
CA ASN A 177 22.98 -4.62 -10.65
C ASN A 177 21.65 -5.16 -10.10
N HIS A 178 20.93 -5.92 -10.92
CA HIS A 178 19.63 -6.47 -10.59
C HIS A 178 19.66 -8.01 -10.64
N VAL A 179 19.04 -8.64 -9.63
CA VAL A 179 18.95 -10.09 -9.50
C VAL A 179 17.49 -10.50 -9.42
N GLN A 180 17.08 -11.45 -10.26
CA GLN A 180 15.78 -12.09 -10.17
C GLN A 180 15.94 -13.48 -9.56
N ILE A 181 15.29 -13.72 -8.42
CA ILE A 181 15.29 -15.01 -7.75
C ILE A 181 13.99 -15.72 -8.07
N THR A 182 14.08 -16.90 -8.68
CA THR A 182 12.92 -17.77 -8.87
C THR A 182 12.65 -18.57 -7.59
N VAL A 183 11.41 -18.55 -7.11
CA VAL A 183 11.03 -19.13 -5.82
C VAL A 183 10.17 -20.39 -5.98
N ASN A 184 10.44 -21.39 -5.15
CA ASN A 184 9.72 -22.66 -5.11
C ASN A 184 9.21 -22.94 -3.68
N PRO A 185 7.88 -22.87 -3.45
CA PRO A 185 7.31 -22.99 -2.11
C PRO A 185 7.46 -24.40 -1.48
N TYR A 186 7.87 -25.40 -2.25
CA TYR A 186 8.01 -26.77 -1.78
C TYR A 186 9.40 -27.11 -1.20
N GLN A 187 10.37 -26.18 -1.28
CA GLN A 187 11.70 -26.35 -0.69
C GLN A 187 11.73 -25.76 0.73
N ASP A 188 11.71 -24.43 0.83
CA ASP A 188 11.61 -23.69 2.07
C ASP A 188 10.55 -22.59 1.91
N PRO A 189 9.45 -22.60 2.68
CA PRO A 189 8.43 -21.57 2.59
C PRO A 189 8.76 -20.30 3.41
N LEU A 190 9.84 -20.27 4.20
CA LEU A 190 10.16 -19.11 5.05
C LEU A 190 11.34 -18.33 4.47
N PHE A 191 11.03 -17.19 3.84
CA PHE A 191 12.04 -16.30 3.29
C PHE A 191 12.34 -15.21 4.31
N ILE A 192 13.14 -15.54 5.32
CA ILE A 192 13.52 -14.62 6.39
C ILE A 192 14.52 -13.60 5.85
N LYS A 193 14.17 -12.31 5.90
CA LYS A 193 14.92 -11.24 5.21
C LYS A 193 15.10 -11.54 3.71
N GLY A 194 14.15 -12.26 3.11
CA GLY A 194 14.21 -12.69 1.72
C GLY A 194 15.24 -13.78 1.40
N ASN A 195 15.90 -14.37 2.40
CA ASN A 195 17.07 -15.26 2.22
C ASN A 195 18.19 -14.61 1.38
N LEU A 196 18.31 -13.28 1.47
CA LEU A 196 19.25 -12.50 0.67
C LEU A 196 20.69 -12.61 1.17
N LYS A 197 21.64 -12.35 0.27
CA LYS A 197 23.08 -12.26 0.57
C LYS A 197 23.46 -10.85 1.03
N GLN A 198 24.67 -10.69 1.53
CA GLN A 198 25.21 -9.37 1.86
C GLN A 198 25.12 -8.43 0.65
N ASN A 199 24.76 -7.16 0.88
CA ASN A 199 24.58 -6.12 -0.15
C ASN A 199 23.44 -6.39 -1.16
N GLU A 200 22.59 -7.38 -0.91
CA GLU A 200 21.36 -7.61 -1.64
C GLU A 200 20.17 -7.02 -0.89
N PHE A 201 19.41 -6.17 -1.58
CA PHE A 201 18.21 -5.54 -1.05
C PHE A 201 17.05 -5.73 -2.01
N ALA A 202 15.90 -6.18 -1.51
CA ALA A 202 14.67 -6.24 -2.30
C ALA A 202 13.80 -5.02 -2.02
N LEU A 203 13.57 -4.17 -3.02
CA LEU A 203 12.62 -3.06 -2.92
C LEU A 203 11.19 -3.60 -3.08
N THR A 204 10.38 -3.49 -2.03
CA THR A 204 8.99 -3.98 -2.03
C THR A 204 7.98 -2.90 -1.66
N PHE A 205 6.86 -2.86 -2.38
CA PHE A 205 5.88 -1.78 -2.26
C PHE A 205 4.50 -2.36 -2.00
N ALA A 206 3.86 -1.94 -0.90
CA ALA A 206 2.47 -2.26 -0.66
C ALA A 206 1.55 -1.34 -1.50
N ILE A 207 0.51 -1.92 -2.09
CA ILE A 207 -0.59 -1.20 -2.75
C ILE A 207 -1.87 -1.56 -2.01
N ARG A 208 -2.58 -0.55 -1.52
CA ARG A 208 -3.78 -0.72 -0.70
C ARG A 208 -4.93 0.13 -1.20
N SER A 209 -6.13 -0.42 -1.06
CA SER A 209 -7.36 0.30 -1.34
C SER A 209 -7.68 1.34 -0.26
N PRO A 210 -8.37 2.43 -0.63
CA PRO A 210 -8.70 2.79 -2.00
C PRO A 210 -7.49 3.38 -2.73
N LEU A 211 -7.24 2.92 -3.95
CA LEU A 211 -6.42 3.65 -4.90
C LEU A 211 -7.24 4.80 -5.48
N ASN A 212 -6.62 5.98 -5.57
CA ASN A 212 -7.19 7.15 -6.21
C ASN A 212 -6.24 7.67 -7.29
N ALA A 213 -6.70 8.64 -8.09
CA ALA A 213 -5.92 9.21 -9.19
C ALA A 213 -4.56 9.78 -8.74
N HIS A 214 -4.46 10.27 -7.49
CA HIS A 214 -3.21 10.75 -6.92
C HIS A 214 -2.20 9.61 -6.73
N LYS A 215 -2.60 8.50 -6.09
CA LYS A 215 -1.74 7.32 -5.92
C LYS A 215 -1.38 6.68 -7.26
N GLU A 216 -2.32 6.60 -8.20
CA GLU A 216 -2.07 6.06 -9.54
C GLU A 216 -0.98 6.87 -10.27
N ARG A 217 -1.07 8.21 -10.24
CA ARG A 217 -0.04 9.10 -10.79
C ARG A 217 1.34 8.82 -10.19
N ILE A 218 1.43 8.70 -8.86
CA ILE A 218 2.69 8.44 -8.17
C ILE A 218 3.24 7.07 -8.58
N LEU A 219 2.40 6.05 -8.63
CA LEU A 219 2.80 4.72 -9.07
C LEU A 219 3.34 4.74 -10.51
N HIS A 220 2.68 5.44 -11.44
CA HIS A 220 3.19 5.61 -12.80
C HIS A 220 4.57 6.29 -12.83
N GLN A 221 4.82 7.28 -11.96
CA GLN A 221 6.14 7.90 -11.83
C GLN A 221 7.20 6.92 -11.32
N MET A 222 6.83 6.06 -10.37
CA MET A 222 7.71 4.99 -9.86
C MET A 222 8.04 3.97 -10.95
N LEU A 223 7.03 3.47 -11.67
CA LEU A 223 7.20 2.53 -12.79
C LEU A 223 8.10 3.10 -13.89
N LYS A 224 7.91 4.38 -14.27
CA LYS A 224 8.81 5.09 -15.19
C LYS A 224 10.24 5.17 -14.67
N THR A 225 10.43 5.42 -13.37
CA THR A 225 11.75 5.48 -12.74
C THR A 225 12.44 4.13 -12.74
N PHE A 226 11.70 3.05 -12.47
CA PHE A 226 12.22 1.68 -12.51
C PHE A 226 12.60 1.26 -13.92
N SER A 227 11.74 1.52 -14.90
CA SER A 227 11.99 1.24 -16.32
C SER A 227 13.24 1.96 -16.83
N LYS A 228 13.40 3.26 -16.53
CA LYS A 228 14.59 4.05 -16.87
C LYS A 228 15.89 3.48 -16.28
N ASN A 229 15.81 2.79 -15.14
CA ASN A 229 16.95 2.17 -14.48
C ASN A 229 17.06 0.65 -14.74
N GLN A 230 16.17 0.08 -15.55
CA GLN A 230 16.13 -1.36 -15.87
C GLN A 230 16.09 -2.25 -14.62
N ILE A 231 15.27 -1.89 -13.64
CA ILE A 231 15.08 -2.70 -12.44
C ILE A 231 13.64 -3.21 -12.33
N PHE A 232 13.50 -4.41 -11.78
CA PHE A 232 12.22 -4.97 -11.39
C PHE A 232 12.11 -5.02 -9.87
N THR A 233 10.89 -4.91 -9.36
CA THR A 233 10.58 -4.86 -7.93
C THR A 233 9.40 -5.77 -7.66
N THR A 234 9.11 -6.04 -6.40
CA THR A 234 7.97 -6.86 -6.00
C THR A 234 6.93 -5.98 -5.30
N PHE A 235 5.75 -5.88 -5.90
CA PHE A 235 4.60 -5.22 -5.29
C PHE A 235 3.79 -6.22 -4.46
N PHE A 236 3.22 -5.78 -3.35
CA PHE A 236 2.30 -6.56 -2.53
C PHE A 236 0.95 -5.87 -2.53
N THR A 237 -0.09 -6.57 -2.95
CA THR A 237 -1.43 -5.98 -3.05
C THR A 237 -2.49 -6.86 -2.41
N THR A 238 -3.61 -6.26 -2.02
CA THR A 238 -4.72 -6.95 -1.37
C THR A 238 -5.73 -7.49 -2.38
N GLU A 239 -6.56 -8.44 -1.98
CA GLU A 239 -7.67 -8.95 -2.81
C GLU A 239 -8.57 -7.81 -3.33
N LYS A 240 -8.95 -6.90 -2.41
CA LYS A 240 -9.83 -5.77 -2.71
C LYS A 240 -9.25 -4.89 -3.80
N GLU A 241 -7.96 -4.59 -3.69
CA GLU A 241 -7.27 -3.71 -4.65
C GLU A 241 -7.19 -4.32 -6.04
N ILE A 242 -6.94 -5.62 -6.15
CA ILE A 242 -6.92 -6.31 -7.46
C ILE A 242 -8.32 -6.27 -8.11
N LEU A 243 -9.39 -6.43 -7.33
CA LEU A 243 -10.77 -6.41 -7.82
C LEU A 243 -11.22 -5.03 -8.26
N GLU A 244 -10.84 -4.00 -7.50
CA GLU A 244 -11.21 -2.61 -7.79
C GLU A 244 -10.38 -2.03 -8.96
N ASN A 245 -9.10 -2.43 -9.08
CA ASN A 245 -8.17 -1.87 -10.07
C ASN A 245 -7.43 -2.94 -10.90
N PRO A 246 -8.13 -3.82 -11.64
CA PRO A 246 -7.50 -4.90 -12.40
C PRO A 246 -6.61 -4.41 -13.55
N SER A 247 -6.91 -3.26 -14.15
CA SER A 247 -6.07 -2.65 -15.19
C SER A 247 -4.67 -2.32 -14.67
N LEU A 248 -4.59 -1.72 -13.49
CA LEU A 248 -3.32 -1.37 -12.86
C LEU A 248 -2.51 -2.61 -12.48
N PHE A 249 -3.18 -3.65 -11.99
CA PHE A 249 -2.54 -4.94 -11.72
C PHE A 249 -1.80 -5.47 -12.96
N PHE A 250 -2.47 -5.49 -14.12
CA PHE A 250 -1.85 -5.92 -15.37
C PHE A 250 -0.80 -4.93 -15.89
N GLU A 251 -0.96 -3.63 -15.64
CA GLU A 251 0.04 -2.62 -15.98
C GLU A 251 1.36 -2.91 -15.26
N ILE A 252 1.35 -3.11 -13.94
CA ILE A 252 2.55 -3.44 -13.15
C ILE A 252 3.29 -4.67 -13.71
N LEU A 253 2.54 -5.72 -14.05
CA LEU A 253 3.10 -6.93 -14.68
C LEU A 253 3.71 -6.64 -16.06
N SER A 254 3.04 -5.80 -16.86
CA SER A 254 3.52 -5.40 -18.20
C SER A 254 4.84 -4.61 -18.14
N TYR A 255 5.11 -3.91 -17.04
CA TYR A 255 6.39 -3.23 -16.78
C TYR A 255 7.50 -4.20 -16.31
N GLY A 256 7.20 -5.47 -16.08
CA GLY A 256 8.19 -6.49 -15.70
C GLY A 256 8.20 -6.83 -14.20
N HIS A 257 7.47 -6.10 -13.37
CA HIS A 257 7.47 -6.27 -11.92
C HIS A 257 6.70 -7.52 -11.49
N SER A 258 6.98 -8.02 -10.28
CA SER A 258 6.21 -9.11 -9.71
C SER A 258 5.19 -8.64 -8.68
N ILE A 259 4.13 -9.42 -8.51
CA ILE A 259 3.05 -9.13 -7.56
C ILE A 259 2.84 -10.32 -6.62
N GLY A 260 3.02 -10.06 -5.33
CA GLY A 260 2.66 -10.95 -4.22
C GLY A 260 1.35 -10.53 -3.54
N ILE A 261 0.87 -11.37 -2.62
CA ILE A 261 -0.36 -11.11 -1.86
C ILE A 261 -0.02 -10.45 -0.53
N LEU A 262 -0.61 -9.28 -0.27
CA LEU A 262 -0.56 -8.63 1.03
C LEU A 262 -1.72 -9.10 1.90
N ASN A 263 -1.41 -9.81 2.98
CA ASN A 263 -2.37 -10.13 4.02
C ASN A 263 -2.27 -9.11 5.14
N TYR A 264 -3.40 -8.76 5.74
CA TYR A 264 -3.47 -7.81 6.85
C TYR A 264 -4.51 -8.28 7.87
N THR A 265 -4.34 -7.88 9.12
CA THR A 265 -5.32 -8.21 10.16
C THR A 265 -6.59 -7.39 9.98
N LYS A 266 -7.74 -8.04 10.03
CA LYS A 266 -9.04 -7.39 10.08
C LYS A 266 -9.39 -7.14 11.55
N ASN A 267 -9.97 -5.96 11.86
CA ASN A 267 -10.58 -5.64 13.15
C ASN A 267 -9.67 -5.75 14.39
N ASN A 268 -8.49 -5.14 14.37
CA ASN A 268 -7.69 -4.93 15.60
C ASN A 268 -7.28 -6.23 16.34
N ALA A 269 -7.18 -7.35 15.62
CA ALA A 269 -6.70 -8.59 16.24
C ALA A 269 -5.20 -8.45 16.58
N PRO A 270 -4.78 -8.79 17.82
CA PRO A 270 -3.39 -8.65 18.27
C PRO A 270 -2.43 -9.62 17.55
N SER A 271 -2.97 -10.61 16.84
CA SER A 271 -2.20 -11.55 16.04
C SER A 271 -2.93 -11.94 14.75
N ILE A 272 -2.13 -12.32 13.76
CA ILE A 272 -2.63 -12.82 12.48
C ILE A 272 -3.16 -14.24 12.68
N SER A 273 -4.48 -14.43 12.53
CA SER A 273 -5.08 -15.77 12.51
C SER A 273 -4.61 -16.55 11.29
N VAL A 274 -3.95 -17.69 11.51
CA VAL A 274 -3.49 -18.57 10.42
C VAL A 274 -4.66 -19.04 9.56
N ARG A 275 -5.81 -19.33 10.17
CA ARG A 275 -7.00 -19.81 9.46
C ARG A 275 -7.56 -18.73 8.53
N ASP A 276 -7.67 -17.50 9.02
CA ASP A 276 -8.22 -16.39 8.22
C ASP A 276 -7.23 -16.01 7.11
N THR A 277 -5.93 -16.03 7.41
CA THR A 277 -4.86 -15.86 6.43
C THR A 277 -4.90 -16.91 5.34
N GLU A 278 -5.03 -18.20 5.70
CA GLU A 278 -5.14 -19.29 4.74
C GLU A 278 -6.35 -19.07 3.83
N LYS A 279 -7.51 -18.76 4.42
CA LYS A 279 -8.75 -18.50 3.67
C LYS A 279 -8.60 -17.32 2.71
N GLN A 280 -8.11 -16.17 3.19
CA GLN A 280 -7.92 -14.96 2.39
C GLN A 280 -6.91 -15.19 1.26
N THR A 281 -5.77 -15.80 1.58
CA THR A 281 -4.70 -16.06 0.61
C THR A 281 -5.17 -17.01 -0.48
N LEU A 282 -5.81 -18.13 -0.13
CA LEU A 282 -6.28 -19.11 -1.11
C LEU A 282 -7.37 -18.54 -2.01
N LYS A 283 -8.28 -17.73 -1.45
CA LYS A 283 -9.29 -17.01 -2.23
C LYS A 283 -8.64 -16.06 -3.25
N THR A 284 -7.70 -15.24 -2.80
CA THR A 284 -6.98 -14.28 -3.65
C THR A 284 -6.15 -14.99 -4.73
N LYS A 285 -5.41 -16.05 -4.37
CA LYS A 285 -4.64 -16.87 -5.31
C LYS A 285 -5.53 -17.47 -6.40
N LYS A 286 -6.67 -18.06 -6.02
CA LYS A 286 -7.64 -18.60 -6.98
C LYS A 286 -8.15 -17.51 -7.93
N MET A 287 -8.56 -16.37 -7.38
CA MET A 287 -9.04 -15.22 -8.16
C MET A 287 -8.02 -14.75 -9.19
N VAL A 288 -6.76 -14.54 -8.78
CA VAL A 288 -5.68 -14.11 -9.66
C VAL A 288 -5.41 -15.12 -10.77
N LEU A 289 -5.40 -16.42 -10.45
CA LEU A 289 -5.24 -17.49 -11.45
C LEU A 289 -6.39 -17.50 -12.47
N GLU A 290 -7.62 -17.29 -12.03
CA GLU A 290 -8.76 -17.18 -12.95
C GLU A 290 -8.64 -15.93 -13.84
N MET A 291 -8.26 -14.77 -13.28
CA MET A 291 -7.99 -13.56 -14.07
C MET A 291 -6.94 -13.81 -15.15
N LEU A 292 -5.83 -14.49 -14.85
CA LEU A 292 -4.80 -14.84 -15.84
C LEU A 292 -5.30 -15.77 -16.96
N LYS A 293 -6.25 -16.67 -16.65
CA LYS A 293 -6.84 -17.58 -17.65
C LYS A 293 -7.77 -16.84 -18.61
N THR A 294 -8.47 -15.80 -18.14
CA THR A 294 -9.38 -15.04 -18.99
C THR A 294 -8.63 -14.46 -20.20
N LYS A 295 -9.21 -14.61 -21.40
CA LYS A 295 -8.68 -14.00 -22.61
C LYS A 295 -8.95 -12.50 -22.56
N HIS A 296 -8.11 -11.74 -21.86
CA HIS A 296 -8.18 -10.30 -21.91
C HIS A 296 -7.77 -9.83 -23.32
N THR A 297 -8.67 -9.14 -24.01
CA THR A 297 -8.50 -8.71 -25.41
C THR A 297 -7.33 -7.76 -25.62
N LEU A 298 -6.89 -7.07 -24.55
CA LEU A 298 -5.78 -6.10 -24.60
C LEU A 298 -4.39 -6.75 -24.66
N TRP A 299 -4.23 -8.03 -24.29
CA TRP A 299 -2.90 -8.62 -24.11
C TRP A 299 -2.68 -9.87 -24.99
N ARG A 300 -1.63 -9.82 -25.81
CA ARG A 300 -1.18 -10.95 -26.63
C ARG A 300 -0.93 -12.17 -25.75
N ARG A 301 -1.16 -13.37 -26.30
CA ARG A 301 -0.98 -14.64 -25.58
C ARG A 301 0.42 -14.78 -24.96
N SER A 302 1.45 -14.34 -25.66
CA SER A 302 2.85 -14.38 -25.18
C SER A 302 3.09 -13.56 -23.91
N ALA A 303 2.44 -12.40 -23.76
CA ALA A 303 2.55 -11.59 -22.53
C ALA A 303 1.91 -12.31 -21.32
N ARG A 304 0.82 -13.05 -21.54
CA ARG A 304 0.12 -13.78 -20.47
C ARG A 304 0.93 -14.95 -19.92
N GLU A 305 1.71 -15.62 -20.76
CA GLU A 305 2.60 -16.70 -20.30
C GLU A 305 3.70 -16.17 -19.37
N THR A 306 4.21 -14.96 -19.64
CA THR A 306 5.17 -14.27 -18.76
C THR A 306 4.55 -13.89 -17.41
N PHE A 307 3.27 -13.49 -17.38
CA PHE A 307 2.60 -13.07 -16.14
C PHE A 307 2.56 -14.16 -15.07
N TYR A 308 2.49 -15.46 -15.44
CA TYR A 308 2.56 -16.55 -14.46
C TYR A 308 3.89 -16.58 -13.69
N TYR A 309 5.00 -16.15 -14.31
CA TYR A 309 6.29 -16.02 -13.65
C TYR A 309 6.35 -14.81 -12.72
N GLN A 310 5.58 -13.76 -13.01
CA GLN A 310 5.56 -12.52 -12.25
C GLN A 310 4.58 -12.54 -11.08
N ILE A 311 3.85 -13.64 -10.86
CA ILE A 311 2.98 -13.83 -9.69
C ILE A 311 3.56 -14.95 -8.83
N PRO A 312 4.70 -14.72 -8.16
CA PRO A 312 5.26 -15.68 -7.23
C PRO A 312 4.25 -16.01 -6.12
N PRO A 313 4.24 -17.26 -5.60
CA PRO A 313 3.33 -17.66 -4.52
C PRO A 313 3.79 -17.11 -3.16
N ILE A 314 4.20 -15.85 -3.11
CA ILE A 314 4.68 -15.15 -1.92
C ILE A 314 3.54 -14.36 -1.26
N ILE A 315 3.52 -14.41 0.06
CA ILE A 315 2.68 -13.57 0.90
C ILE A 315 3.55 -12.73 1.83
N SER A 316 3.06 -11.55 2.19
CA SER A 316 3.65 -10.71 3.23
C SER A 316 2.57 -10.16 4.15
N PHE A 317 2.98 -9.60 5.29
CA PHE A 317 2.12 -9.14 6.37
C PHE A 317 2.47 -7.73 6.84
N ASP A 318 1.52 -7.11 7.54
CA ASP A 318 1.68 -5.81 8.19
C ASP A 318 2.65 -5.80 9.35
N THR A 319 2.74 -6.90 10.07
CA THR A 319 3.77 -7.13 11.07
C THR A 319 4.79 -8.12 10.52
N ASN A 320 5.97 -8.16 11.11
CA ASN A 320 6.96 -9.18 10.78
C ASN A 320 6.90 -10.40 11.73
N ASP A 321 5.91 -10.42 12.61
CA ASP A 321 5.70 -11.51 13.56
C ASP A 321 5.02 -12.68 12.83
N ALA A 322 5.76 -13.77 12.67
CA ALA A 322 5.22 -15.00 12.09
C ALA A 322 4.24 -15.63 13.09
N PRO A 323 2.96 -15.85 12.75
CA PRO A 323 2.05 -16.56 13.63
C PRO A 323 2.48 -18.03 13.79
N ASP A 324 2.16 -18.61 14.94
CA ASP A 324 2.37 -20.04 15.21
C ASP A 324 1.73 -20.89 14.10
N LYS A 325 2.42 -21.94 13.65
CA LYS A 325 1.98 -22.85 12.58
C LYS A 325 1.92 -22.22 11.18
N LEU A 326 2.40 -20.99 10.98
CA LEU A 326 2.53 -20.37 9.65
C LEU A 326 3.27 -21.29 8.69
N HIS A 327 4.41 -21.84 9.10
CA HIS A 327 5.24 -22.74 8.29
C HIS A 327 4.43 -23.94 7.74
N THR A 328 3.63 -24.59 8.59
CA THR A 328 2.79 -25.74 8.19
C THR A 328 1.73 -25.33 7.18
N MET A 329 1.07 -24.19 7.41
CA MET A 329 0.07 -23.64 6.49
C MET A 329 0.70 -23.31 5.13
N LEU A 330 1.88 -22.68 5.12
CA LEU A 330 2.57 -22.32 3.89
C LEU A 330 2.98 -23.55 3.07
N ARG A 331 3.59 -24.56 3.70
CA ARG A 331 3.98 -25.83 3.01
C ARG A 331 2.78 -26.52 2.39
N LYS A 332 1.71 -26.68 3.17
CA LYS A 332 0.47 -27.33 2.72
C LYS A 332 -0.13 -26.66 1.49
N ASN A 333 -0.06 -25.34 1.41
CA ASN A 333 -0.73 -24.54 0.39
C ASN A 333 0.19 -24.12 -0.78
N GLY A 334 1.46 -24.54 -0.75
CA GLY A 334 2.45 -24.12 -1.75
C GLY A 334 2.60 -22.61 -1.78
N LEU A 335 2.86 -22.01 -0.61
CA LEU A 335 3.06 -20.59 -0.41
C LEU A 335 4.42 -20.33 0.24
N ILE A 336 4.94 -19.11 0.07
CA ILE A 336 6.13 -18.60 0.73
C ILE A 336 5.75 -17.37 1.53
N TRP A 337 6.23 -17.25 2.75
CA TRP A 337 6.20 -15.99 3.46
C TRP A 337 7.50 -15.22 3.21
N LEU A 338 7.37 -14.04 2.61
CA LEU A 338 8.47 -13.10 2.46
C LEU A 338 8.46 -12.14 3.66
N SER A 339 9.37 -12.38 4.61
CA SER A 339 9.58 -11.50 5.75
C SER A 339 10.38 -10.27 5.33
N TRP A 340 10.21 -9.18 6.06
CA TRP A 340 10.96 -7.93 5.86
C TRP A 340 11.76 -7.57 7.11
N ASN A 341 12.76 -6.70 6.98
CA ASN A 341 13.59 -6.28 8.11
C ASN A 341 14.02 -4.82 8.05
N ILE A 342 13.68 -4.11 6.97
CA ILE A 342 13.94 -2.69 6.79
C ILE A 342 12.58 -2.04 6.50
N ASP A 343 12.00 -1.37 7.50
CA ASP A 343 10.83 -0.50 7.27
C ASP A 343 11.34 0.85 6.76
N ALA A 344 10.87 1.26 5.57
CA ALA A 344 11.20 2.56 5.03
C ALA A 344 10.67 3.71 5.89
N ASN A 345 9.66 3.44 6.74
CA ASN A 345 8.93 4.43 7.52
C ASN A 345 8.33 5.53 6.65
N ASP A 346 8.02 5.25 5.39
CA ASP A 346 7.49 6.24 4.46
C ASP A 346 6.07 6.69 4.82
N TRP A 347 5.31 5.87 5.55
CA TRP A 347 4.05 6.24 6.20
C TRP A 347 4.17 7.31 7.30
N LYS A 348 5.39 7.54 7.81
CA LYS A 348 5.69 8.44 8.94
C LYS A 348 6.61 9.59 8.54
N LEU A 349 7.66 9.29 7.77
CA LEU A 349 8.69 10.23 7.34
C LEU A 349 8.29 10.92 6.04
N ARG A 350 7.57 12.03 6.17
CA ARG A 350 7.00 12.78 5.03
C ARG A 350 8.05 13.59 4.28
N ASN A 351 9.11 14.03 4.97
CA ASN A 351 10.20 14.78 4.33
C ASN A 351 11.12 13.82 3.53
N PRO A 352 11.27 14.00 2.20
CA PRO A 352 12.07 13.09 1.36
C PRO A 352 13.54 12.99 1.80
N LYS A 353 14.14 14.07 2.29
CA LYS A 353 15.54 14.06 2.75
C LYS A 353 15.69 13.22 4.02
N THR A 354 14.77 13.36 4.97
CA THR A 354 14.77 12.56 6.20
C THR A 354 14.49 11.10 5.88
N LEU A 355 13.50 10.80 5.04
CA LEU A 355 13.18 9.45 4.57
C LEU A 355 14.40 8.78 3.92
N PHE A 356 15.07 9.48 2.99
CA PHE A 356 16.25 8.95 2.32
C PHE A 356 17.40 8.65 3.27
N LYS A 357 17.67 9.55 4.24
CA LYS A 357 18.73 9.33 5.25
C LYS A 357 18.41 8.16 6.16
N HIS A 358 17.16 8.08 6.65
CA HIS A 358 16.67 6.96 7.44
C HIS A 358 16.87 5.64 6.70
N LEU A 359 16.39 5.56 5.46
CA LEU A 359 16.48 4.34 4.67
C LEU A 359 17.93 3.91 4.41
N LEU A 360 18.84 4.83 4.07
CA LEU A 360 20.26 4.49 3.93
C LEU A 360 20.86 3.96 5.23
N SER A 361 20.56 4.60 6.37
CA SER A 361 21.03 4.15 7.67
C SER A 361 20.53 2.73 7.98
N GLU A 362 19.24 2.45 7.75
CA GLU A 362 18.68 1.11 7.96
C GLU A 362 19.31 0.05 7.06
N MET A 363 19.57 0.40 5.79
CA MET A 363 20.26 -0.48 4.86
C MET A 363 21.68 -0.78 5.31
N GLU A 364 22.44 0.24 5.73
CA GLU A 364 23.82 0.07 6.22
C GLU A 364 23.86 -0.75 7.52
N ASN A 365 22.95 -0.48 8.46
CA ASN A 365 22.85 -1.23 9.72
C ASN A 365 22.47 -2.70 9.53
N ASN A 366 21.61 -3.00 8.56
CA ASN A 366 21.17 -4.38 8.28
C ASN A 366 22.11 -5.13 7.32
N GLY A 367 22.84 -4.43 6.46
CA GLY A 367 23.73 -4.98 5.43
C GLY A 367 23.04 -5.71 4.27
N LYS A 368 21.79 -6.15 4.45
CA LYS A 368 20.95 -6.83 3.46
C LYS A 368 19.49 -6.85 3.89
N GLY A 369 18.60 -7.19 2.97
CA GLY A 369 17.25 -7.64 3.31
C GLY A 369 16.13 -7.06 2.46
N VAL A 370 14.90 -7.27 2.92
CA VAL A 370 13.71 -6.82 2.20
C VAL A 370 13.27 -5.48 2.78
N ILE A 371 13.27 -4.46 1.91
CA ILE A 371 12.86 -3.09 2.21
C ILE A 371 11.36 -2.98 1.93
N ARG A 372 10.62 -2.52 2.92
CA ARG A 372 9.17 -2.36 2.83
C ARG A 372 8.78 -0.88 2.76
N PHE A 373 8.11 -0.51 1.68
CA PHE A 373 7.36 0.74 1.56
C PHE A 373 5.88 0.44 1.82
N GLN A 374 5.26 1.15 2.76
CA GLN A 374 3.97 0.77 3.34
C GLN A 374 2.76 1.15 2.47
N ASP A 375 2.94 2.06 1.52
CA ASP A 375 1.94 2.49 0.54
C ASP A 375 2.62 3.19 -0.65
N ILE A 376 1.82 3.66 -1.61
CA ILE A 376 2.27 4.53 -2.70
C ILE A 376 2.28 5.98 -2.22
N ASN A 377 3.45 6.44 -1.79
CA ASN A 377 3.67 7.76 -1.22
C ASN A 377 4.54 8.65 -2.12
N GLU A 378 4.24 9.96 -2.16
CA GLU A 378 4.93 10.90 -3.05
C GLU A 378 6.42 11.05 -2.68
N GLN A 379 6.72 11.16 -1.39
CA GLN A 379 8.08 11.19 -0.86
C GLN A 379 8.89 9.96 -1.25
N THR A 380 8.25 8.78 -1.33
CA THR A 380 8.89 7.54 -1.78
C THR A 380 9.29 7.67 -3.24
N ALA A 381 8.37 8.09 -4.12
CA ALA A 381 8.68 8.32 -5.53
C ALA A 381 9.79 9.37 -5.73
N ILE A 382 9.79 10.44 -4.94
CA ILE A 382 10.82 11.49 -4.98
C ILE A 382 12.21 10.93 -4.67
N ILE A 383 12.36 10.05 -3.67
CA ILE A 383 13.68 9.55 -3.29
C ILE A 383 14.24 8.46 -4.22
N LEU A 384 13.38 7.76 -4.98
CA LEU A 384 13.78 6.62 -5.80
C LEU A 384 14.97 6.89 -6.72
N PRO A 385 15.02 7.96 -7.54
CA PRO A 385 16.16 8.19 -8.43
C PRO A 385 17.50 8.28 -7.67
N LYS A 386 17.50 8.91 -6.49
CA LYS A 386 18.71 9.03 -5.68
C LYS A 386 19.04 7.73 -4.97
N LEU A 387 18.04 7.01 -4.44
CA LEU A 387 18.22 5.69 -3.83
C LEU A 387 18.89 4.74 -4.83
N LEU A 388 18.37 4.66 -6.06
CA LEU A 388 18.93 3.83 -7.12
C LEU A 388 20.35 4.27 -7.52
N ASN A 389 20.65 5.56 -7.48
CA ASN A 389 22.01 6.04 -7.67
C ASN A 389 22.96 5.62 -6.53
N GLU A 390 22.50 5.60 -5.28
CA GLU A 390 23.29 5.06 -4.17
C GLU A 390 23.49 3.54 -4.29
N PHE A 391 22.48 2.78 -4.75
CA PHE A 391 22.67 1.35 -5.07
C PHE A 391 23.82 1.16 -6.06
N LYS A 392 23.88 1.96 -7.13
CA LYS A 392 24.99 1.91 -8.10
C LYS A 392 26.35 2.26 -7.46
N LYS A 393 26.40 3.33 -6.64
CA LYS A 393 27.64 3.78 -6.00
C LYS A 393 28.19 2.80 -4.97
N LYS A 394 27.30 2.17 -4.20
CA LYS A 394 27.63 1.21 -3.13
C LYS A 394 27.68 -0.22 -3.63
N GLU A 395 27.48 -0.43 -4.93
CA GLU A 395 27.40 -1.74 -5.60
C GLU A 395 26.36 -2.69 -4.97
N TYR A 396 25.29 -2.11 -4.41
CA TYR A 396 24.16 -2.89 -3.91
C TYR A 396 23.39 -3.50 -5.08
N LYS A 397 22.84 -4.68 -4.84
CA LYS A 397 22.00 -5.39 -5.80
C LYS A 397 20.54 -5.26 -5.42
N ASN A 398 19.71 -4.83 -6.37
CA ASN A 398 18.27 -4.90 -6.19
C ASN A 398 17.78 -6.33 -6.51
N VAL A 399 16.98 -6.91 -5.63
CA VAL A 399 16.42 -8.25 -5.80
C VAL A 399 14.91 -8.19 -6.03
N SER A 400 14.41 -8.97 -6.98
CA SER A 400 12.97 -9.25 -7.13
C SER A 400 12.71 -10.75 -7.20
N PHE A 401 11.49 -11.16 -6.85
CA PHE A 401 11.11 -12.57 -6.81
C PHE A 401 10.18 -12.94 -7.96
N LEU A 402 10.39 -14.11 -8.57
CA LEU A 402 9.57 -14.68 -9.63
C LEU A 402 9.16 -16.12 -9.30
N THR A 403 8.09 -16.63 -9.90
CA THR A 403 7.69 -18.03 -9.79
C THR A 403 8.71 -18.94 -10.47
N HIS A 404 9.17 -19.99 -9.79
CA HIS A 404 10.00 -21.01 -10.43
C HIS A 404 9.21 -21.81 -11.49
N PRO A 405 9.79 -22.14 -12.67
CA PRO A 405 9.10 -22.84 -13.75
C PRO A 405 8.37 -24.13 -13.32
N SER A 406 8.97 -24.91 -12.41
CA SER A 406 8.37 -26.16 -11.90
C SER A 406 7.09 -25.97 -11.07
N VAL A 407 6.82 -24.75 -10.61
CA VAL A 407 5.58 -24.40 -9.89
C VAL A 407 4.47 -24.07 -10.90
N ILE A 408 4.83 -23.43 -12.02
CA ILE A 408 3.88 -23.10 -13.10
C ILE A 408 3.38 -24.38 -13.75
N SER A 409 4.27 -25.32 -14.11
CA SER A 409 3.91 -26.58 -14.75
C SER A 409 2.94 -27.46 -13.95
N LYS A 410 2.85 -27.27 -12.62
CA LYS A 410 1.88 -27.95 -11.76
C LYS A 410 0.49 -27.28 -11.72
N ASN A 411 0.41 -25.99 -12.04
CA ASN A 411 -0.79 -25.17 -11.90
C ASN A 411 -1.42 -24.75 -13.24
N THR A 412 -0.72 -24.91 -14.36
CA THR A 412 -1.26 -24.77 -15.71
C THR A 412 -1.73 -26.14 -16.25
N PRO A 413 -2.89 -26.22 -16.92
CA PRO A 413 -3.25 -27.41 -17.70
C PRO A 413 -2.12 -27.74 -18.69
N PRO A 414 -1.86 -29.03 -19.01
CA PRO A 414 -0.84 -29.39 -19.98
C PRO A 414 -1.16 -28.69 -21.30
N THR A 415 -0.35 -27.71 -21.65
CA THR A 415 -0.33 -27.13 -22.98
C THR A 415 0.74 -27.88 -23.76
N THR A 416 0.30 -28.55 -24.81
CA THR A 416 1.15 -29.22 -25.80
C THR A 416 2.01 -28.20 -26.54
N THR A 417 3.16 -27.83 -25.98
CA THR A 417 4.24 -27.26 -26.80
C THR A 417 5.60 -27.41 -26.12
N LYS A 418 6.32 -28.45 -26.54
CA LYS A 418 7.78 -28.38 -26.73
C LYS A 418 8.05 -27.17 -27.64
N HIS A 419 9.17 -26.49 -27.43
CA HIS A 419 9.64 -25.28 -28.13
C HIS A 419 9.26 -23.95 -27.48
N LEU A 420 10.00 -23.57 -26.44
CA LEU A 420 10.46 -22.18 -26.18
C LEU A 420 11.46 -22.20 -25.02
N ILE A 421 12.49 -23.05 -25.13
CA ILE A 421 13.71 -22.91 -24.35
C ILE A 421 14.83 -22.84 -25.38
N THR A 422 14.99 -21.68 -25.99
CA THR A 422 16.26 -21.21 -26.56
C THR A 422 16.02 -19.81 -27.12
N ARG A 423 16.89 -18.88 -26.71
CA ARG A 423 17.01 -17.48 -27.15
C ARG A 423 16.13 -16.47 -26.41
N ILE A 424 16.71 -15.93 -25.35
CA ILE A 424 16.59 -14.50 -25.04
C ILE A 424 18.00 -13.92 -25.32
N PRO A 425 18.15 -12.89 -26.17
CA PRO A 425 19.41 -12.17 -26.34
C PRO A 425 19.78 -11.31 -25.13
#